data_AF-A0A7K7LA24-F1
#
_entry.id   AF-A0A7K7LA24-F1
#
_cell.length_a   1.000
_cell.length_b   1.000
_cell.length_c   1.000
_cell.angle_alpha   90.00
_cell.angle_beta   90.00
_cell.angle_gamma   90.00
#
_symmetry.space_group_name_H-M   'P 1'
#
loop_
_entity.id
_entity.type
_entity.pdbx_description
1 polymer ?
#
loop_
_entity_poly.entity_id
_entity_poly.type
_entity_poly.pdbx_seq_one_letter_code
_entity_poly.pdbx_strand_id
1 'polypeptide(L)'
;SAPRPEGAAETVIELRETHACYWSASHRFCYANTRVPQWHDIWTRVQIHINSSRGIRVTQVDSEEELRELEKFRVWNFLFSFLKEKLNDTSIDVDLYGNKTCLKVEALEADTMYCVVLSRRFDPKLFLVFFLGLLLFFCGDVLSRSQLFYYSAGISVGLLASLLIVFYVMSKAMPKKSPVYFLLVGGWSFSLYLLQLVFKNLQEICKSYWQYLLCYMLLVGLVSFGVCYRYGPLENERSINLLSWTLQLLGLLLMYSGIQIRPVALALVLIAICTKHLDHPLQWAYAAYRRAQSARLGPSPPRLLTEEEYRIQGEVETRKALEELRNYCRSPDFSAWTAVSRIQSPKRFADFVGGASHLTSREISFHEQEYGLGGSLFEEQLFEEEEDDSFDADYRNCSLSYSRLDAD
;
A
#
# COMPACT_ATOMS: atom_id res chain seq x y z
N SER A 1 58.54 49.18 7.00
CA SER A 1 57.43 48.29 6.63
C SER A 1 57.72 46.90 7.20
N ALA A 2 57.32 46.69 8.45
CA ALA A 2 57.37 45.36 9.07
C ALA A 2 56.07 44.62 8.71
N PRO A 3 56.13 43.34 8.31
CA PRO A 3 54.94 42.56 8.03
C PRO A 3 54.18 42.30 9.34
N ARG A 4 52.86 42.50 9.29
CA ARG A 4 51.93 42.10 10.35
C ARG A 4 52.07 40.59 10.60
N PRO A 5 52.06 40.12 11.85
CA PRO A 5 52.05 38.70 12.12
C PRO A 5 50.76 38.08 11.59
N GLU A 6 50.92 37.07 10.75
CA GLU A 6 49.87 36.21 10.26
C GLU A 6 49.23 35.42 11.42
N GLY A 7 47.89 35.42 11.42
CA GLY A 7 47.05 34.35 11.97
C GLY A 7 47.39 33.83 13.35
N ALA A 8 46.92 34.51 14.40
CA ALA A 8 46.57 33.79 15.62
C ALA A 8 45.50 32.75 15.24
N ALA A 9 45.83 31.46 15.38
CA ALA A 9 44.90 30.38 15.14
C ALA A 9 43.66 30.59 16.02
N GLU A 10 42.53 31.00 15.40
CA GLU A 10 41.24 31.08 16.09
C GLU A 10 40.91 29.69 16.64
N THR A 11 40.85 29.56 17.96
CA THR A 11 40.61 28.29 18.64
C THR A 11 39.17 27.82 18.38
N VAL A 12 39.04 26.65 17.73
CA VAL A 12 37.75 25.99 17.52
C VAL A 12 37.36 25.27 18.80
N ILE A 13 36.18 25.55 19.33
CA ILE A 13 35.67 24.94 20.56
C ILE A 13 34.74 23.78 20.20
N GLU A 14 35.04 22.59 20.72
CA GLU A 14 34.16 21.42 20.59
C GLU A 14 32.97 21.53 21.55
N LEU A 15 31.75 21.46 21.02
CA LEU A 15 30.53 21.46 21.83
C LEU A 15 30.28 20.06 22.42
N ARG A 16 30.12 19.98 23.75
CA ARG A 16 29.72 18.76 24.46
C ARG A 16 28.27 18.86 24.94
N GLU A 17 27.58 17.72 24.96
CA GLU A 17 26.21 17.62 25.48
C GLU A 17 26.13 18.19 26.91
N THR A 18 25.08 18.96 27.20
CA THR A 18 24.67 19.44 28.54
C THR A 18 25.58 20.44 29.29
N HIS A 19 26.69 20.91 28.72
CA HIS A 19 27.50 21.95 29.36
C HIS A 19 27.05 23.34 28.91
N ALA A 20 26.48 24.12 29.83
CA ALA A 20 26.18 25.53 29.61
C ALA A 20 27.45 26.36 29.82
N CYS A 21 27.93 27.02 28.77
CA CYS A 21 29.11 27.89 28.83
C CYS A 21 28.74 29.30 28.41
N TYR A 22 29.13 30.29 29.20
CA TYR A 22 28.95 31.71 28.89
C TYR A 22 30.16 32.25 28.14
N TRP A 23 29.92 32.88 26.99
CA TRP A 23 30.94 33.49 26.15
C TRP A 23 30.62 34.95 25.88
N SER A 24 31.65 35.79 25.80
CA SER A 24 31.55 37.23 25.54
C SER A 24 32.18 37.68 24.22
N ALA A 25 32.93 36.80 23.54
CA ALA A 25 33.63 37.07 22.29
C ALA A 25 33.10 36.19 21.14
N SER A 26 33.42 36.56 19.90
CA SER A 26 33.07 35.75 18.72
C SER A 26 33.86 34.45 18.72
N HIS A 27 33.17 33.31 18.75
CA HIS A 27 33.79 31.99 18.72
C HIS A 27 33.23 31.12 17.59
N ARG A 28 34.07 30.21 17.12
CA ARG A 28 33.68 29.12 16.21
C ARG A 28 33.46 27.87 17.04
N PHE A 29 32.24 27.35 17.00
CA PHE A 29 31.87 26.10 17.64
C PHE A 29 31.76 25.03 16.58
N CYS A 30 32.38 23.87 16.80
CA CYS A 30 32.14 22.70 15.96
C CYS A 30 31.59 21.58 16.83
N TYR A 31 30.51 20.96 16.36
CA TYR A 31 29.95 19.76 16.93
C TYR A 31 30.29 18.58 16.01
N ALA A 32 31.00 17.60 16.55
CA ALA A 32 31.23 16.32 15.88
C ALA A 32 30.38 15.26 16.57
N ASN A 33 29.45 14.64 15.84
CA ASN A 33 28.66 13.57 16.40
C ASN A 33 29.52 12.30 16.49
N THR A 34 29.92 11.94 17.71
CA THR A 34 30.78 10.76 17.98
C THR A 34 29.99 9.52 18.38
N ARG A 35 28.67 9.62 18.57
CA ARG A 35 27.83 8.48 18.99
C ARG A 35 27.18 7.79 17.81
N VAL A 36 27.26 6.46 17.80
CA VAL A 36 26.48 5.61 16.89
C VAL A 36 25.00 5.71 17.27
N PRO A 37 24.10 6.06 16.34
CA PRO A 37 22.69 6.24 16.63
C PRO A 37 22.03 4.90 16.94
N GLN A 38 21.14 4.91 17.93
CA GLN A 38 20.35 3.73 18.31
C GLN A 38 18.92 3.84 17.78
N TRP A 39 18.16 2.74 17.82
CA TRP A 39 16.77 2.69 17.31
C TRP A 39 15.83 3.72 17.94
N HIS A 40 16.08 4.13 19.19
CA HIS A 40 15.28 5.15 19.87
C HIS A 40 15.63 6.59 19.45
N ASP A 41 16.73 6.79 18.72
CA ASP A 41 17.16 8.12 18.25
C ASP A 41 16.46 8.55 16.95
N ILE A 42 15.66 7.70 16.30
CA ILE A 42 15.05 7.94 14.98
C ILE A 42 14.21 9.23 14.94
N TRP A 43 13.48 9.52 16.02
CA TRP A 43 12.65 10.73 16.17
C TRP A 43 13.22 11.71 17.19
N THR A 44 14.50 11.57 17.53
CA THR A 44 15.19 12.59 18.32
C THR A 44 15.66 13.70 17.40
N ARG A 45 15.67 14.93 17.93
CA ARG A 45 16.21 16.09 17.25
C ARG A 45 17.33 16.65 18.11
N VAL A 46 18.47 16.92 17.48
CA VAL A 46 19.59 17.61 18.12
C VAL A 46 19.45 19.09 17.79
N GLN A 47 19.24 19.88 18.83
CA GLN A 47 19.10 21.33 18.69
C GLN A 47 20.20 22.02 19.48
N ILE A 48 20.90 22.94 18.81
CA ILE A 48 21.81 23.88 19.45
C ILE A 48 20.99 25.09 19.82
N HIS A 49 20.75 25.24 21.11
CA HIS A 49 20.03 26.36 21.67
C HIS A 49 21.03 27.43 22.09
N ILE A 50 20.94 28.60 21.47
CA ILE A 50 21.78 29.74 21.83
C ILE A 50 20.90 30.71 22.61
N ASN A 51 21.22 30.99 23.87
CA ASN A 51 20.54 32.00 24.67
C ASN A 51 21.44 33.23 24.76
N SER A 52 20.97 34.39 24.33
CA SER A 52 21.75 35.64 24.30
C SER A 52 20.95 36.77 24.93
N SER A 53 21.62 37.62 25.70
CA SER A 53 21.01 38.80 26.30
C SER A 53 20.65 39.89 25.27
N ARG A 54 21.30 39.89 24.10
CA ARG A 54 21.06 40.84 22.99
C ARG A 54 21.21 40.19 21.61
N GLY A 55 21.07 40.97 20.54
CA GLY A 55 21.13 40.48 19.16
C GLY A 55 22.48 39.83 18.81
N ILE A 56 22.42 38.59 18.31
CA ILE A 56 23.56 37.80 17.83
C ILE A 56 23.35 37.42 16.37
N ARG A 57 24.44 37.36 15.60
CA ARG A 57 24.43 36.81 14.24
C ARG A 57 25.04 35.43 14.29
N VAL A 58 24.26 34.43 13.90
CA VAL A 58 24.74 33.06 13.81
C VAL A 58 24.81 32.66 12.35
N THR A 59 26.00 32.29 11.90
CA THR A 59 26.20 31.74 10.57
C THR A 59 26.59 30.27 10.70
N GLN A 60 25.75 29.40 10.15
CA GLN A 60 26.08 27.99 10.00
C GLN A 60 27.03 27.84 8.82
N VAL A 61 28.20 27.25 9.04
CA VAL A 61 29.25 27.09 8.04
C VAL A 61 29.68 25.64 8.02
N ASP A 62 28.94 24.84 7.26
CA ASP A 62 29.19 23.42 7.03
C ASP A 62 29.59 23.29 5.54
N SER A 63 30.88 23.19 5.24
CA SER A 63 31.51 22.84 3.94
C SER A 63 30.71 23.08 2.64
N GLU A 64 31.29 23.88 1.74
CA GLU A 64 30.76 24.42 0.46
C GLU A 64 30.19 23.43 -0.58
N GLU A 65 30.24 22.11 -0.35
CA GLU A 65 29.88 21.08 -1.35
C GLU A 65 28.47 20.47 -1.18
N GLU A 66 27.82 20.56 -0.01
CA GLU A 66 26.45 20.03 0.19
C GLU A 66 25.33 21.08 0.03
N LEU A 67 25.68 22.37 -0.06
CA LEU A 67 24.74 23.47 -0.28
C LEU A 67 24.00 23.40 -1.63
N ARG A 68 24.55 22.69 -2.63
CA ARG A 68 23.95 22.59 -3.97
C ARG A 68 22.87 21.51 -4.12
N GLU A 69 22.85 20.49 -3.26
CA GLU A 69 21.85 19.40 -3.35
C GLU A 69 20.61 19.70 -2.50
N LEU A 70 20.73 20.52 -1.44
CA LEU A 70 19.60 20.99 -0.62
C LEU A 70 18.90 22.24 -1.18
N GLU A 71 19.56 23.03 -2.05
CA GLU A 71 18.92 24.13 -2.78
C GLU A 71 17.98 23.66 -3.91
N LYS A 72 18.10 22.41 -4.39
CA LYS A 72 17.24 21.85 -5.46
C LYS A 72 15.79 21.69 -5.04
N PHE A 73 15.49 21.68 -3.74
CA PHE A 73 14.14 21.51 -3.21
C PHE A 73 13.56 22.81 -2.63
N ARG A 74 13.71 23.91 -3.38
CA ARG A 74 13.08 25.22 -3.12
C ARG A 74 11.57 25.12 -2.79
N VAL A 75 10.86 24.14 -3.36
CA VAL A 75 9.42 23.87 -3.11
C VAL A 75 9.16 23.25 -1.74
N TRP A 76 10.06 22.38 -1.28
CA TRP A 76 9.95 21.70 0.02
C TRP A 76 10.38 22.60 1.16
N ASN A 77 11.43 23.42 0.99
CA ASN A 77 11.77 24.48 1.94
C ASN A 77 10.62 25.49 2.10
N PHE A 78 9.91 25.78 1.01
CA PHE A 78 8.71 26.59 1.04
C PHE A 78 7.58 25.92 1.85
N LEU A 79 7.23 24.66 1.55
CA LEU A 79 6.22 23.91 2.30
C LEU A 79 6.58 23.70 3.78
N PHE A 80 7.84 23.42 4.09
CA PHE A 80 8.31 23.29 5.46
C PHE A 80 8.39 24.62 6.20
N SER A 81 8.60 25.75 5.51
CA SER A 81 8.57 27.07 6.16
C SER A 81 7.21 27.41 6.78
N PHE A 82 6.13 26.83 6.26
CA PHE A 82 4.78 26.93 6.85
C PHE A 82 4.64 26.10 8.13
N LEU A 83 5.28 24.93 8.18
CA LEU A 83 5.26 24.01 9.34
C LEU A 83 6.34 24.33 10.39
N LYS A 84 7.33 25.16 10.05
CA LYS A 84 8.38 25.65 10.97
C LYS A 84 7.83 26.76 11.87
N GLU A 85 6.67 26.50 12.43
CA GLU A 85 5.97 27.33 13.39
C GLU A 85 6.79 27.37 14.69
N LYS A 86 7.46 28.52 14.88
CA LYS A 86 7.73 29.14 16.17
C LYS A 86 8.70 28.36 17.09
N LEU A 87 10.00 28.65 16.97
CA LEU A 87 10.85 28.83 18.14
C LEU A 87 11.35 30.28 18.11
N ASN A 88 10.83 31.09 19.04
CA ASN A 88 11.36 32.41 19.37
C ASN A 88 12.65 32.30 20.18
N ASP A 89 13.48 31.31 19.87
CA ASP A 89 14.82 31.18 20.39
C ASP A 89 15.71 30.83 19.21
N THR A 90 16.94 31.32 19.24
CA THR A 90 18.03 31.00 18.33
C THR A 90 18.43 29.53 18.44
N SER A 91 17.51 28.62 18.09
CA SER A 91 17.71 27.18 18.04
C SER A 91 18.00 26.76 16.60
N ILE A 92 19.21 26.27 16.38
CA ILE A 92 19.65 25.74 15.08
C ILE A 92 19.55 24.21 15.15
N ASP A 93 18.92 23.65 14.12
CA ASP A 93 18.77 22.21 13.98
C ASP A 93 20.05 21.63 13.40
N VAL A 94 20.60 20.64 14.09
CA VAL A 94 21.81 19.94 13.68
C VAL A 94 21.41 18.63 13.03
N ASP A 95 21.91 18.36 11.82
CA ASP A 95 21.71 17.07 11.16
C ASP A 95 22.45 15.98 11.97
N LEU A 96 21.71 14.99 12.46
CA LEU A 96 22.21 13.90 13.31
C LEU A 96 23.30 13.06 12.62
N TYR A 97 23.36 13.05 11.29
CA TYR A 97 24.35 12.31 10.51
C TYR A 97 25.37 13.18 9.78
N GLY A 98 25.30 14.51 9.94
CA GLY A 98 26.38 15.38 9.51
C GLY A 98 27.65 15.07 10.30
N ASN A 99 28.74 14.72 9.61
CA ASN A 99 29.99 14.33 10.27
C ASN A 99 30.51 15.44 11.21
N LYS A 100 30.30 16.71 10.82
CA LYS A 100 30.64 17.90 11.61
C LYS A 100 29.66 19.01 11.26
N THR A 101 29.11 19.67 12.28
CA THR A 101 28.40 20.94 12.10
C THR A 101 29.14 22.05 12.82
N CYS A 102 29.64 23.03 12.08
CA CYS A 102 30.37 24.18 12.57
C CYS A 102 29.51 25.44 12.49
N LEU A 103 29.43 26.16 13.60
CA LEU A 103 28.71 27.40 13.75
C LEU A 103 29.68 28.51 14.11
N LYS A 104 29.56 29.64 13.44
CA LYS A 104 30.21 30.88 13.83
C LYS A 104 29.16 31.76 14.51
N VAL A 105 29.42 32.12 15.76
CA VAL A 105 28.57 33.03 16.52
C VAL A 105 29.28 34.36 16.65
N GLU A 106 28.69 35.42 16.08
CA GLU A 106 29.20 36.78 16.13
C GLU A 106 28.32 37.64 17.06
N ALA A 107 28.94 38.22 18.08
CA ALA A 107 28.38 39.25 18.94
C ALA A 107 28.35 40.59 18.17
N LEU A 108 27.18 41.21 17.99
CA LEU A 108 27.07 42.51 17.31
C LEU A 108 27.43 43.70 18.21
N GLU A 109 27.32 43.55 19.53
CA GLU A 109 27.56 44.60 20.52
C GLU A 109 28.61 44.16 21.56
N ALA A 110 29.46 45.09 21.99
CA ALA A 110 30.38 44.88 23.11
C ALA A 110 29.57 44.67 24.40
N ASP A 111 29.93 43.66 25.20
CA ASP A 111 29.24 43.18 26.43
C ASP A 111 28.03 42.25 26.22
N THR A 112 27.96 41.55 25.09
CA THR A 112 26.94 40.51 24.87
C THR A 112 27.40 39.15 25.37
N MET A 113 26.70 38.65 26.40
CA MET A 113 26.90 37.30 26.94
C MET A 113 25.92 36.36 26.26
N TYR A 114 26.45 35.30 25.63
CA TYR A 114 25.64 34.25 25.04
C TYR A 114 26.06 32.88 25.57
N CYS A 115 25.09 31.98 25.65
CA CYS A 115 25.26 30.61 26.09
C CYS A 115 24.83 29.64 25.00
N VAL A 116 25.67 28.66 24.67
CA VAL A 116 25.39 27.64 23.66
C VAL A 116 25.15 26.32 24.37
N VAL A 117 23.92 25.79 24.27
CA VAL A 117 23.52 24.52 24.88
C VAL A 117 23.10 23.55 23.80
N LEU A 118 23.76 22.40 23.76
CA LEU A 118 23.35 21.28 22.91
C LEU A 118 22.35 20.42 23.66
N SER A 119 21.12 20.31 23.14
CA SER A 119 20.07 19.47 23.71
C SER A 119 19.54 18.46 22.69
N ARG A 120 19.40 17.20 23.12
CA ARG A 120 18.76 16.13 22.36
C ARG A 120 17.38 15.89 22.97
N ARG A 121 16.32 16.13 22.21
CA ARG A 121 14.94 15.89 22.68
C ARG A 121 14.14 15.12 21.65
N PHE A 122 13.20 14.32 22.13
CA PHE A 122 12.22 13.66 21.27
C PHE A 122 11.29 14.71 20.66
N ASP A 123 11.14 14.72 19.33
CA ASP A 123 10.25 15.64 18.63
C ASP A 123 8.94 14.89 18.29
N PRO A 124 7.87 15.07 19.08
CA PRO A 124 6.61 14.35 18.85
C PRO A 124 5.97 14.71 17.50
N LYS A 125 6.30 15.87 16.91
CA LYS A 125 5.74 16.29 15.62
C LYS A 125 6.24 15.38 14.49
N LEU A 126 7.53 15.07 14.48
CA LEU A 126 8.14 14.19 13.47
C LEU A 126 7.58 12.77 13.56
N PHE A 127 7.38 12.26 14.78
CA PHE A 127 6.72 10.99 15.00
C PHE A 127 5.29 10.98 14.45
N LEU A 128 4.49 12.02 14.74
CA LEU A 128 3.12 12.14 14.22
C LEU A 128 3.07 12.24 12.69
N VAL A 129 4.00 12.98 12.07
CA VAL A 129 4.11 13.09 10.61
C VAL A 129 4.45 11.74 9.98
N PHE A 130 5.40 11.01 10.56
CA PHE A 130 5.74 9.65 10.10
C PHE A 130 4.55 8.69 10.23
N PHE A 131 3.88 8.68 11.37
CA PHE A 131 2.71 7.83 11.61
C PHE A 131 1.55 8.17 10.68
N LEU A 132 1.29 9.45 10.43
CA LEU A 132 0.30 9.89 9.44
C LEU A 132 0.68 9.41 8.03
N GLY A 133 1.95 9.50 7.66
CA GLY A 133 2.45 8.97 6.38
C GLY A 133 2.22 7.46 6.25
N LEU A 134 2.49 6.71 7.32
CA LEU A 134 2.25 5.27 7.40
C LEU A 134 0.76 4.94 7.17
N LEU A 135 -0.14 5.62 7.88
CA LEU A 135 -1.58 5.44 7.73
C LEU A 135 -2.05 5.76 6.31
N LEU A 136 -1.58 6.85 5.70
CA LEU A 136 -1.96 7.22 4.34
C LEU A 136 -1.47 6.21 3.30
N PHE A 137 -0.27 5.65 3.48
CA PHE A 137 0.29 4.67 2.55
C PHE A 137 -0.45 3.32 2.60
N PHE A 138 -0.69 2.80 3.81
CA PHE A 138 -1.35 1.51 3.99
C PHE A 138 -2.87 1.61 3.81
N CYS A 139 -3.51 2.61 4.42
CA CYS A 139 -4.96 2.78 4.35
C CYS A 139 -5.41 3.59 3.12
N GLY A 140 -4.52 4.05 2.25
CA GLY A 140 -4.86 4.91 1.10
C GLY A 140 -5.94 4.35 0.18
N ASP A 141 -5.98 3.04 -0.02
CA ASP A 141 -7.00 2.37 -0.86
C ASP A 141 -8.36 2.25 -0.17
N VAL A 142 -8.36 2.04 1.15
CA VAL A 142 -9.59 2.01 1.96
C VAL A 142 -10.14 3.42 2.10
N LEU A 143 -9.25 4.39 2.29
CA LEU A 143 -9.58 5.79 2.51
C LEU A 143 -10.13 6.44 1.23
N SER A 144 -9.56 6.14 0.06
CA SER A 144 -10.06 6.66 -1.22
C SER A 144 -11.47 6.17 -1.58
N ARG A 145 -11.87 4.98 -1.10
CA ARG A 145 -13.21 4.40 -1.30
C ARG A 145 -14.22 4.83 -0.24
N SER A 146 -13.76 5.42 0.85
CA SER A 146 -14.64 5.86 1.94
C SER A 146 -15.39 7.13 1.56
N GLN A 147 -16.72 7.09 1.65
CA GLN A 147 -17.57 8.25 1.42
C GLN A 147 -17.28 9.37 2.45
N LEU A 148 -17.01 9.01 3.70
CA LEU A 148 -16.66 9.98 4.76
C LEU A 148 -15.37 10.73 4.44
N PHE A 149 -14.38 10.04 3.87
CA PHE A 149 -13.15 10.67 3.45
C PHE A 149 -13.39 11.66 2.30
N TYR A 150 -14.19 11.28 1.31
CA TYR A 150 -14.55 12.16 0.20
C TYR A 150 -15.19 13.47 0.68
N TYR A 151 -16.21 13.38 1.55
CA TYR A 151 -16.89 14.59 2.06
C TYR A 151 -15.97 15.41 2.96
N SER A 152 -15.20 14.79 3.86
CA SER A 152 -14.29 15.52 4.76
C SER A 152 -13.12 16.21 4.03
N ALA A 153 -12.49 15.52 3.07
CA ALA A 153 -11.45 16.08 2.22
C ALA A 153 -12.01 17.17 1.29
N GLY A 154 -13.22 16.99 0.75
CA GLY A 154 -13.91 18.00 -0.03
C GLY A 154 -14.20 19.26 0.78
N ILE A 155 -14.69 19.13 2.01
CA ILE A 155 -14.92 20.25 2.92
C ILE A 155 -13.61 20.96 3.26
N SER A 156 -12.52 20.24 3.56
CA SER A 156 -11.24 20.85 3.91
C SER A 156 -10.61 21.62 2.75
N VAL A 157 -10.66 21.06 1.54
CA VAL A 157 -10.22 21.76 0.31
C VAL A 157 -11.12 22.96 0.03
N GLY A 158 -12.44 22.83 0.23
CA GLY A 158 -13.39 23.93 0.07
C GLY A 158 -13.15 25.09 1.04
N LEU A 159 -12.85 24.80 2.31
CA LEU A 159 -12.46 25.79 3.31
C LEU A 159 -11.19 26.54 2.88
N LEU A 160 -10.15 25.81 2.48
CA LEU A 160 -8.90 26.41 2.01
C LEU A 160 -9.12 27.26 0.75
N ALA A 161 -9.88 26.76 -0.22
CA ALA A 161 -10.19 27.47 -1.46
C ALA A 161 -11.00 28.74 -1.19
N SER A 162 -11.98 28.70 -0.29
CA SER A 162 -12.76 29.88 0.08
C SER A 162 -11.92 30.97 0.75
N LEU A 163 -10.93 30.58 1.56
CA LEU A 163 -9.99 31.51 2.18
C LEU A 163 -9.13 32.22 1.11
N LEU A 164 -8.70 31.49 0.08
CA LEU A 164 -8.03 32.06 -1.09
C LEU A 164 -8.94 33.02 -1.88
N ILE A 165 -10.22 32.70 -2.02
CA ILE A 165 -11.21 33.57 -2.69
C ILE A 165 -11.42 34.86 -1.89
N VAL A 166 -11.61 34.78 -0.58
CA VAL A 166 -11.75 35.96 0.30
C VAL A 166 -10.52 36.85 0.17
N PHE A 167 -9.33 36.28 0.14
CA PHE A 167 -8.10 37.02 -0.09
C PHE A 167 -8.05 37.68 -1.45
N TYR A 168 -8.43 36.98 -2.52
CA TYR A 168 -8.52 37.57 -3.86
C TYR A 168 -9.53 38.74 -3.93
N VAL A 169 -10.64 38.66 -3.21
CA VAL A 169 -11.60 39.76 -3.13
C VAL A 169 -11.02 40.95 -2.36
N MET A 170 -10.37 40.70 -1.22
CA MET A 170 -9.67 41.74 -0.44
C MET A 170 -8.54 42.39 -1.23
N SER A 171 -7.81 41.60 -2.00
CA SER A 171 -6.72 42.06 -2.86
C SER A 171 -7.26 43.02 -3.94
N LYS A 172 -8.42 42.73 -4.52
CA LYS A 172 -9.09 43.58 -5.52
C LYS A 172 -9.66 44.87 -4.93
N ALA A 173 -10.04 44.88 -3.64
CA ALA A 173 -10.56 46.05 -2.94
C ALA A 173 -9.47 47.07 -2.55
N MET A 174 -8.19 46.71 -2.64
CA MET A 174 -7.07 47.61 -2.32
C MET A 174 -6.87 48.69 -3.40
N PRO A 175 -6.53 49.94 -3.01
CA PRO A 175 -6.36 51.05 -3.94
C PRO A 175 -5.20 50.82 -4.92
N LYS A 176 -5.49 50.92 -6.22
CA LYS A 176 -4.58 50.66 -7.36
C LYS A 176 -3.27 51.46 -7.38
N LYS A 177 -3.08 52.42 -6.46
CA LYS A 177 -1.91 53.31 -6.39
C LYS A 177 -0.80 52.81 -5.46
N SER A 178 -1.01 51.72 -4.71
CA SER A 178 0.01 51.18 -3.81
C SER A 178 0.99 50.26 -4.55
N PRO A 179 2.31 50.30 -4.26
CA PRO A 179 3.29 49.35 -4.80
C PRO A 179 2.95 47.88 -4.51
N VAL A 180 2.09 47.62 -3.51
CA VAL A 180 1.54 46.30 -3.19
C VAL A 180 0.64 45.76 -4.31
N TYR A 181 -0.03 46.60 -5.10
CA TYR A 181 -0.87 46.16 -6.23
C TYR A 181 -0.05 45.46 -7.32
N PHE A 182 1.21 45.85 -7.53
CA PHE A 182 2.11 45.20 -8.49
C PHE A 182 2.57 43.81 -8.00
N LEU A 183 2.76 43.65 -6.68
CA LEU A 183 3.01 42.36 -6.03
C LEU A 183 1.78 41.43 -6.10
N LEU A 184 0.59 42.01 -6.02
CA LEU A 184 -0.71 41.36 -6.08
C LEU A 184 -1.03 40.72 -7.44
N VAL A 185 -0.60 41.38 -8.52
CA VAL A 185 -0.67 40.85 -9.89
C VAL A 185 0.31 39.68 -10.08
N GLY A 186 1.30 39.54 -9.20
CA GLY A 186 2.35 38.51 -9.22
C GLY A 186 1.93 37.06 -8.88
N GLY A 187 0.63 36.76 -8.78
CA GLY A 187 0.14 35.38 -8.72
C GLY A 187 0.33 34.66 -7.37
N TRP A 188 0.51 33.34 -7.45
CA TRP A 188 0.40 32.36 -6.33
C TRP A 188 1.22 32.75 -5.08
N SER A 189 2.30 33.52 -5.22
CA SER A 189 3.15 34.00 -4.13
C SER A 189 2.40 34.86 -3.09
N PHE A 190 1.46 35.71 -3.50
CA PHE A 190 0.69 36.54 -2.57
C PHE A 190 -0.30 35.72 -1.76
N SER A 191 -1.01 34.80 -2.43
CA SER A 191 -1.92 33.84 -1.80
C SER A 191 -1.21 32.99 -0.76
N LEU A 192 0.00 32.53 -1.06
CA LEU A 192 0.79 31.75 -0.12
C LEU A 192 1.32 32.61 1.04
N TYR A 193 1.76 33.84 0.79
CA TYR A 193 2.16 34.77 1.87
C TYR A 193 1.01 35.03 2.86
N LEU A 194 -0.21 35.24 2.37
CA LEU A 194 -1.37 35.44 3.23
C LEU A 194 -1.76 34.16 3.97
N LEU A 195 -1.70 33.00 3.30
CA LEU A 195 -1.92 31.72 3.95
C LEU A 195 -0.88 31.51 5.09
N GLN A 196 0.37 31.88 4.84
CA GLN A 196 1.45 31.82 5.82
C GLN A 196 1.18 32.76 7.00
N LEU A 197 0.65 33.95 6.73
CA LEU A 197 0.25 34.91 7.76
C LEU A 197 -0.87 34.37 8.65
N VAL A 198 -1.85 33.66 8.08
CA VAL A 198 -2.92 33.01 8.85
C VAL A 198 -2.35 31.89 9.73
N PHE A 199 -1.54 30.99 9.15
CA PHE A 199 -0.92 29.91 9.92
C PHE A 199 -0.04 30.45 11.05
N LYS A 200 0.78 31.48 10.78
CA LYS A 200 1.64 32.11 11.79
C LYS A 200 0.87 32.71 12.96
N ASN A 201 -0.31 33.26 12.70
CA ASN A 201 -1.16 33.90 13.72
C ASN A 201 -2.32 32.99 14.16
N LEU A 202 -2.32 31.70 13.79
CA LEU A 202 -3.46 30.81 14.02
C LEU A 202 -3.79 30.69 15.50
N GLN A 203 -2.76 30.59 16.36
CA GLN A 203 -2.95 30.53 17.82
C GLN A 203 -3.64 31.78 18.38
N GLU A 204 -3.31 32.96 17.83
CA GLU A 204 -3.92 34.23 18.25
C GLU A 204 -5.35 34.35 17.71
N ILE A 205 -5.56 33.97 16.44
CA ILE A 205 -6.86 33.97 15.79
C ILE A 205 -7.83 33.01 16.51
N CYS A 206 -7.37 31.80 16.85
CA CYS A 206 -8.18 30.80 17.56
C CYS A 206 -8.53 31.21 18.99
N LYS A 207 -7.75 32.06 19.66
CA LYS A 207 -8.06 32.54 21.02
C LYS A 207 -8.91 33.80 21.00
N SER A 208 -8.51 34.78 20.21
CA SER A 208 -9.11 36.13 20.19
C SER A 208 -10.40 36.18 19.35
N TYR A 209 -10.48 35.39 18.27
CA TYR A 209 -11.58 35.45 17.29
C TYR A 209 -12.29 34.10 17.09
N TRP A 210 -12.31 33.22 18.10
CA TRP A 210 -12.84 31.86 18.00
C TRP A 210 -14.28 31.78 17.48
N GLN A 211 -15.14 32.73 17.85
CA GLN A 211 -16.55 32.77 17.42
C GLN A 211 -16.69 33.04 15.92
N TYR A 212 -15.92 34.00 15.40
CA TYR A 212 -15.89 34.32 13.97
C TYR A 212 -15.31 33.17 13.15
N LEU A 213 -14.25 32.54 13.67
CA LEU A 213 -13.66 31.35 13.07
C LEU A 213 -14.68 30.20 13.01
N LEU A 214 -15.41 29.93 14.09
CA LEU A 214 -16.42 28.88 14.13
C LEU A 214 -17.58 29.16 13.16
N CYS A 215 -18.07 30.40 13.10
CA CYS A 215 -19.09 30.81 12.15
C CYS A 215 -18.63 30.63 10.70
N TYR A 216 -17.39 31.03 10.40
CA TYR A 216 -16.78 30.84 9.07
C TYR A 216 -16.67 29.36 8.71
N MET A 217 -16.14 28.53 9.61
CA MET A 217 -15.99 27.09 9.39
C MET A 217 -17.34 26.41 9.16
N LEU A 218 -18.38 26.81 9.89
CA LEU A 218 -19.72 26.24 9.75
C LEU A 218 -20.38 26.69 8.45
N LEU A 219 -20.37 27.99 8.13
CA LEU A 219 -21.03 28.53 6.95
C LEU A 219 -20.36 28.02 5.66
N VAL A 220 -19.04 28.15 5.56
CA VAL A 220 -18.30 27.65 4.39
C VAL A 220 -18.30 26.13 4.35
N GLY A 221 -18.21 25.47 5.51
CA GLY A 221 -18.28 24.01 5.61
C GLY A 221 -19.60 23.46 5.05
N LEU A 222 -20.74 24.08 5.40
CA LEU A 222 -22.05 23.71 4.87
C LEU A 222 -22.17 23.97 3.36
N VAL A 223 -21.68 25.12 2.88
CA VAL A 223 -21.67 25.42 1.44
C VAL A 223 -20.82 24.41 0.69
N SER A 224 -19.61 24.11 1.19
CA SER A 224 -18.69 23.15 0.60
C SER A 224 -19.26 21.74 0.62
N PHE A 225 -19.91 21.35 1.73
CA PHE A 225 -20.64 20.08 1.81
C PHE A 225 -21.78 20.01 0.79
N GLY A 226 -22.57 21.06 0.63
CA GLY A 226 -23.64 21.12 -0.37
C GLY A 226 -23.11 20.97 -1.79
N VAL A 227 -21.98 21.60 -2.11
CA VAL A 227 -21.30 21.45 -3.40
C VAL A 227 -20.79 20.02 -3.59
N CYS A 228 -20.06 19.45 -2.62
CA CYS A 228 -19.59 18.07 -2.69
C CYS A 228 -20.73 17.04 -2.76
N TYR A 229 -21.85 17.29 -2.08
CA TYR A 229 -23.04 16.45 -2.14
C TYR A 229 -23.71 16.52 -3.52
N ARG A 230 -23.72 17.69 -4.16
CA ARG A 230 -24.30 17.88 -5.49
C ARG A 230 -23.52 17.14 -6.59
N TYR A 231 -22.20 17.09 -6.47
CA TYR A 231 -21.33 16.36 -7.40
C TYR A 231 -21.31 14.85 -7.13
N GLY A 232 -21.52 14.44 -5.88
CA GLY A 232 -21.53 13.03 -5.48
C GLY A 232 -20.12 12.45 -5.28
N PRO A 233 -20.01 11.30 -4.58
CA PRO A 233 -18.75 10.61 -4.36
C PRO A 233 -18.15 10.09 -5.68
N LEU A 234 -16.84 9.83 -5.68
CA LEU A 234 -16.12 9.32 -6.84
C LEU A 234 -16.60 7.91 -7.20
N GLU A 235 -17.38 7.77 -8.27
CA GLU A 235 -17.84 6.46 -8.78
C GLU A 235 -16.86 5.83 -9.79
N ASN A 236 -16.09 6.66 -10.48
CA ASN A 236 -15.18 6.19 -11.52
C ASN A 236 -13.95 5.50 -10.91
N GLU A 237 -13.75 4.22 -11.21
CA GLU A 237 -12.63 3.41 -10.70
C GLU A 237 -11.25 4.05 -11.02
N ARG A 238 -11.12 4.64 -12.21
CA ARG A 238 -9.91 5.40 -12.59
C ARG A 238 -9.61 6.56 -11.64
N SER A 239 -10.64 7.28 -11.20
CA SER A 239 -10.50 8.43 -10.30
C SER A 239 -10.19 8.00 -8.87
N ILE A 240 -10.76 6.88 -8.42
CA ILE A 240 -10.46 6.26 -7.12
C ILE A 240 -9.00 5.79 -7.09
N ASN A 241 -8.52 5.15 -8.17
CA ASN A 241 -7.13 4.70 -8.27
C ASN A 241 -6.16 5.88 -8.33
N LEU A 242 -6.50 6.96 -9.05
CA LEU A 242 -5.67 8.16 -9.07
C LEU A 242 -5.59 8.80 -7.68
N LEU A 243 -6.71 8.89 -6.97
CA LEU A 243 -6.74 9.37 -5.59
C LEU A 243 -5.92 8.47 -4.65
N SER A 244 -6.04 7.14 -4.75
CA SER A 244 -5.25 6.24 -3.89
C SER A 244 -3.75 6.37 -4.17
N TRP A 245 -3.34 6.51 -5.43
CA TRP A 245 -1.94 6.74 -5.79
C TRP A 245 -1.43 8.07 -5.24
N THR A 246 -2.25 9.13 -5.29
CA THR A 246 -1.86 10.42 -4.71
C THR A 246 -1.73 10.35 -3.19
N LEU A 247 -2.63 9.65 -2.49
CA LEU A 247 -2.57 9.47 -1.04
C LEU A 247 -1.36 8.61 -0.64
N GLN A 248 -1.06 7.56 -1.41
CA GLN A 248 0.11 6.72 -1.19
C GLN A 248 1.41 7.48 -1.43
N LEU A 249 1.50 8.24 -2.53
CA LEU A 249 2.66 9.08 -2.82
C LEU A 249 2.86 10.14 -1.72
N LEU A 250 1.78 10.77 -1.27
CA LEU A 250 1.80 11.70 -0.14
C LEU A 250 2.21 11.01 1.16
N GLY A 251 1.75 9.79 1.39
CA GLY A 251 2.14 8.96 2.54
C GLY A 251 3.64 8.68 2.55
N LEU A 252 4.21 8.24 1.42
CA LEU A 252 5.65 8.03 1.27
C LEU A 252 6.44 9.32 1.48
N LEU A 253 5.93 10.43 0.96
CA LEU A 253 6.54 11.75 1.11
C LEU A 253 6.59 12.18 2.59
N LEU A 254 5.51 11.96 3.34
CA LEU A 254 5.44 12.24 4.77
C LEU A 254 6.30 11.26 5.59
N MET A 255 6.38 9.98 5.20
CA MET A 255 7.27 9.02 5.85
C MET A 255 8.74 9.42 5.70
N TYR A 256 9.16 9.81 4.49
CA TYR A 256 10.51 10.29 4.24
C TYR A 256 10.82 11.56 5.06
N SER A 257 9.84 12.46 5.17
CA SER A 257 10.01 13.76 5.83
C SER A 257 9.89 13.71 7.35
N GLY A 258 9.26 12.67 7.90
CA GLY A 258 9.13 12.41 9.33
C GLY A 258 10.39 11.81 9.97
N ILE A 259 11.38 11.41 9.18
CA ILE A 259 12.64 10.82 9.65
C ILE A 259 13.81 11.74 9.25
N GLN A 260 14.61 12.16 10.22
CA GLN A 260 15.78 13.02 9.95
C GLN A 260 16.92 12.24 9.28
N ILE A 261 17.04 10.95 9.59
CA ILE A 261 18.13 10.09 9.09
C ILE A 261 17.80 9.59 7.67
N ARG A 262 18.40 10.22 6.65
CA ARG A 262 18.17 9.91 5.23
C ARG A 262 18.27 8.41 4.87
N PRO A 263 19.33 7.66 5.24
CA PRO A 263 19.43 6.25 4.86
C PRO A 263 18.35 5.38 5.54
N VAL A 264 18.01 5.67 6.79
CA VAL A 264 16.94 4.95 7.51
C VAL A 264 15.57 5.27 6.93
N ALA A 265 15.34 6.54 6.56
CA ALA A 265 14.12 6.97 5.88
C ALA A 265 13.93 6.22 4.55
N LEU A 266 14.98 6.12 3.73
CA LEU A 266 14.94 5.39 2.46
C LEU A 266 14.73 3.88 2.68
N ALA A 267 15.40 3.28 3.68
CA ALA A 267 15.21 1.87 4.01
C ALA A 267 13.78 1.58 4.45
N LEU A 268 13.18 2.42 5.31
CA LEU A 268 11.80 2.24 5.76
C LEU A 268 10.78 2.47 4.64
N VAL A 269 11.01 3.43 3.74
CA VAL A 269 10.20 3.61 2.53
C VAL A 269 10.28 2.38 1.63
N LEU A 270 11.48 1.84 1.41
CA LEU A 270 11.68 0.63 0.61
C LEU A 270 10.98 -0.57 1.23
N ILE A 271 11.11 -0.76 2.55
CA ILE A 271 10.40 -1.80 3.29
C ILE A 271 8.89 -1.63 3.12
N ALA A 272 8.35 -0.43 3.26
CA ALA A 272 6.92 -0.18 3.07
C ALA A 272 6.44 -0.57 1.66
N ILE A 273 7.17 -0.16 0.62
CA ILE A 273 6.89 -0.54 -0.77
C ILE A 273 6.95 -2.07 -0.94
N CYS A 274 7.98 -2.72 -0.40
CA CYS A 274 8.09 -4.17 -0.41
C CYS A 274 6.88 -4.81 0.27
N THR A 275 6.54 -4.45 1.52
CA THR A 275 5.42 -5.07 2.24
C THR A 275 4.09 -4.98 1.50
N LYS A 276 3.84 -3.89 0.75
CA LYS A 276 2.60 -3.71 0.01
C LYS A 276 2.57 -4.44 -1.34
N HIS A 277 3.71 -4.55 -2.01
CA HIS A 277 3.80 -5.11 -3.36
C HIS A 277 4.36 -6.54 -3.40
N LEU A 278 4.83 -7.10 -2.28
CA LEU A 278 5.49 -8.41 -2.21
C LEU A 278 4.50 -9.59 -2.26
N ASP A 279 3.22 -9.39 -1.96
CA ASP A 279 2.22 -10.47 -2.01
C ASP A 279 2.12 -11.09 -3.42
N HIS A 280 2.14 -10.26 -4.47
CA HIS A 280 2.07 -10.71 -5.86
C HIS A 280 3.29 -11.52 -6.34
N PRO A 281 4.54 -11.04 -6.21
CA PRO A 281 5.71 -11.82 -6.59
C PRO A 281 5.90 -13.05 -5.71
N LEU A 282 5.49 -13.04 -4.43
CA LEU A 282 5.54 -14.21 -3.57
C LEU A 282 4.54 -15.28 -4.03
N GLN A 283 3.31 -14.91 -4.36
CA GLN A 283 2.31 -15.80 -4.96
C GLN A 283 2.79 -16.35 -6.30
N TRP A 284 3.40 -15.51 -7.15
CA TRP A 284 3.94 -15.93 -8.43
C TRP A 284 5.15 -16.87 -8.28
N ALA A 285 6.07 -16.60 -7.36
CA ALA A 285 7.19 -17.47 -7.03
C ALA A 285 6.72 -18.82 -6.47
N TYR A 286 5.71 -18.81 -5.60
CA TYR A 286 5.08 -20.02 -5.08
C TYR A 286 4.35 -20.81 -6.17
N ALA A 287 3.62 -20.14 -7.07
CA ALA A 287 2.97 -20.76 -8.21
C ALA A 287 4.00 -21.35 -9.19
N ALA A 288 5.12 -20.65 -9.45
CA ALA A 288 6.22 -21.13 -10.27
C ALA A 288 6.91 -22.33 -9.62
N TYR A 289 7.15 -22.30 -8.31
CA TYR A 289 7.68 -23.43 -7.54
C TYR A 289 6.76 -24.65 -7.62
N ARG A 290 5.46 -24.46 -7.37
CA ARG A 290 4.45 -25.53 -7.49
C ARG A 290 4.38 -26.08 -8.91
N ARG A 291 4.46 -25.22 -9.93
CA ARG A 291 4.44 -25.62 -11.34
C ARG A 291 5.68 -26.40 -11.73
N ALA A 292 6.85 -26.02 -11.22
CA ALA A 292 8.10 -26.75 -11.40
C ALA A 292 8.05 -28.12 -10.71
N GLN A 293 7.42 -28.20 -9.53
CA GLN A 293 7.22 -29.47 -8.81
C GLN A 293 6.22 -30.38 -9.53
N SER A 294 5.08 -29.85 -10.01
CA SER A 294 4.09 -30.63 -10.77
C SER A 294 4.63 -31.09 -12.13
N ALA A 295 5.48 -30.29 -12.78
CA ALA A 295 6.16 -30.70 -14.01
C ALA A 295 7.15 -31.86 -13.77
N ARG A 296 7.73 -31.96 -12.57
CA ARG A 296 8.55 -33.11 -12.17
C ARG A 296 7.72 -34.37 -11.86
N LEU A 297 6.45 -34.22 -11.51
CA LEU A 297 5.54 -35.32 -11.12
C LEU A 297 4.67 -35.86 -12.27
N GLY A 298 4.69 -35.23 -13.45
CA GLY A 298 3.89 -35.63 -14.62
C GLY A 298 2.37 -35.33 -14.47
N PRO A 299 1.60 -35.24 -15.57
CA PRO A 299 0.15 -35.09 -15.49
C PRO A 299 -0.46 -36.36 -14.88
N SER A 300 -1.35 -36.19 -13.89
CA SER A 300 -2.12 -37.31 -13.35
C SER A 300 -2.97 -37.93 -14.46
N PRO A 301 -2.98 -39.27 -14.63
CA PRO A 301 -3.82 -39.91 -15.63
C PRO A 301 -5.30 -39.53 -15.41
N PRO A 302 -6.09 -39.38 -16.50
CA PRO A 302 -7.50 -39.06 -16.38
C PRO A 302 -8.19 -40.12 -15.52
N ARG A 303 -9.05 -39.66 -14.61
CA ARG A 303 -9.81 -40.54 -13.73
C ARG A 303 -10.67 -41.48 -14.57
N LEU A 304 -10.55 -42.79 -14.34
CA LEU A 304 -11.44 -43.79 -14.91
C LEU A 304 -12.86 -43.54 -14.39
N LEU A 305 -13.87 -43.79 -15.23
CA LEU A 305 -15.26 -43.72 -14.81
C LEU A 305 -15.48 -44.72 -13.68
N THR A 306 -16.25 -44.31 -12.68
CA THR A 306 -16.78 -45.25 -11.69
C THR A 306 -17.80 -46.16 -12.36
N GLU A 307 -17.99 -47.37 -11.82
CA GLU A 307 -18.96 -48.34 -12.33
C GLU A 307 -20.37 -47.74 -12.45
N GLU A 308 -20.78 -46.94 -11.45
CA GLU A 308 -22.07 -46.25 -11.47
C GLU A 308 -22.15 -45.18 -12.57
N GLU A 309 -21.09 -44.41 -12.80
CA GLU A 309 -21.02 -43.44 -13.91
C GLU A 309 -21.11 -44.15 -15.27
N TYR A 310 -20.45 -45.30 -15.41
CA TYR A 310 -20.53 -46.14 -16.60
C TYR A 310 -21.95 -46.68 -16.82
N ARG A 311 -22.58 -47.19 -15.76
CA ARG A 311 -23.95 -47.73 -15.78
C ARG A 311 -24.96 -46.67 -16.21
N ILE A 312 -24.92 -45.49 -15.58
CA ILE A 312 -25.79 -44.36 -15.91
C ILE A 312 -25.58 -43.91 -17.36
N GLN A 313 -24.32 -43.81 -17.81
CA GLN A 313 -24.03 -43.42 -19.19
C GLN A 313 -24.59 -44.46 -20.19
N GLY A 314 -24.48 -45.74 -19.88
CA GLY A 314 -25.07 -46.83 -20.66
C GLY A 314 -26.59 -46.72 -20.77
N GLU A 315 -27.28 -46.44 -19.67
CA GLU A 315 -28.74 -46.24 -19.65
C GLU A 315 -29.18 -45.04 -20.50
N VAL A 316 -28.48 -43.90 -20.35
CA VAL A 316 -28.82 -42.65 -21.05
C VAL A 316 -28.61 -42.79 -22.56
N GLU A 317 -27.46 -43.31 -23.00
CA GLU A 317 -27.17 -43.47 -24.42
C GLU A 317 -28.04 -44.57 -25.05
N THR A 318 -28.33 -45.65 -24.33
CA THR A 318 -29.25 -46.70 -24.80
C THR A 318 -30.66 -46.15 -24.99
N ARG A 319 -31.18 -45.37 -24.03
CA ARG A 319 -32.49 -44.72 -24.16
C ARG A 319 -32.53 -43.80 -25.37
N LYS A 320 -31.50 -42.96 -25.54
CA LYS A 320 -31.40 -42.03 -26.66
C LYS A 320 -31.34 -42.75 -28.01
N ALA A 321 -30.53 -43.80 -28.13
CA ALA A 321 -30.42 -44.60 -29.34
C ALA A 321 -31.74 -45.32 -29.69
N LEU A 322 -32.48 -45.81 -28.70
CA LEU A 322 -33.81 -46.43 -28.90
C LEU A 322 -34.86 -45.41 -29.36
N GLU A 323 -34.84 -44.20 -28.82
CA GLU A 323 -35.71 -43.09 -29.27
C GLU A 323 -35.39 -42.68 -30.71
N GLU A 324 -34.10 -42.56 -31.05
CA GLU A 324 -33.64 -42.29 -32.41
C GLU A 324 -34.05 -43.39 -33.39
N LEU A 325 -33.90 -44.66 -33.00
CA LEU A 325 -34.35 -45.81 -33.79
C LEU A 325 -35.86 -45.78 -34.05
N ARG A 326 -36.67 -45.45 -33.02
CA ARG A 326 -38.13 -45.32 -33.19
C ARG A 326 -38.49 -44.22 -34.17
N ASN A 327 -37.81 -43.06 -34.08
CA ASN A 327 -38.03 -41.95 -35.00
C ASN A 327 -37.65 -42.32 -36.43
N TYR A 328 -36.53 -43.04 -36.61
CA TYR A 328 -36.13 -43.56 -37.91
C TYR A 328 -37.17 -44.53 -38.48
N CYS A 329 -37.69 -45.47 -37.69
CA CYS A 329 -38.74 -46.39 -38.14
C CYS A 329 -40.08 -45.71 -38.50
N ARG A 330 -40.34 -44.50 -38.00
CA ARG A 330 -41.51 -43.68 -38.36
C ARG A 330 -41.27 -42.78 -39.58
N SER A 331 -40.02 -42.66 -40.02
CA SER A 331 -39.65 -41.81 -41.14
C SER A 331 -40.08 -42.44 -42.48
N PRO A 332 -40.36 -41.61 -43.52
CA PRO A 332 -40.70 -42.11 -44.85
C PRO A 332 -39.52 -42.84 -45.54
N ASP A 333 -38.30 -42.65 -45.06
CA ASP A 333 -37.08 -43.27 -45.59
C ASP A 333 -36.88 -44.71 -45.10
N PHE A 334 -37.71 -45.17 -44.16
CA PHE A 334 -37.63 -46.53 -43.61
C PHE A 334 -38.42 -47.54 -44.45
N SER A 335 -37.73 -48.59 -44.92
CA SER A 335 -38.34 -49.68 -45.69
C SER A 335 -39.07 -50.69 -44.80
N ALA A 336 -40.27 -50.31 -44.34
CA ALA A 336 -41.08 -51.10 -43.39
C ALA A 336 -41.32 -52.56 -43.83
N TRP A 337 -41.67 -52.80 -45.10
CA TRP A 337 -41.96 -54.15 -45.61
C TRP A 337 -40.72 -55.06 -45.68
N THR A 338 -39.56 -54.47 -46.01
CA THR A 338 -38.28 -55.19 -46.00
C THR A 338 -37.89 -55.59 -44.58
N ALA A 339 -38.05 -54.69 -43.61
CA ALA A 339 -37.79 -54.98 -42.20
C ALA A 339 -38.75 -56.06 -41.66
N VAL A 340 -40.05 -55.93 -41.93
CA VAL A 340 -41.10 -56.88 -41.49
C VAL A 340 -40.87 -58.30 -42.02
N SER A 341 -40.32 -58.45 -43.23
CA SER A 341 -40.00 -59.78 -43.78
C SER A 341 -38.80 -60.46 -43.11
N ARG A 342 -37.91 -59.72 -42.46
CA ARG A 342 -36.67 -60.23 -41.86
C ARG A 342 -36.77 -60.47 -40.36
N ILE A 343 -37.68 -59.78 -39.68
CA ILE A 343 -37.85 -59.88 -38.23
C ILE A 343 -38.71 -61.09 -37.83
N GLN A 344 -38.33 -61.75 -36.73
CA GLN A 344 -39.03 -62.93 -36.24
C GLN A 344 -40.44 -62.64 -35.73
N SER A 345 -40.67 -61.46 -35.14
CA SER A 345 -41.96 -61.08 -34.54
C SER A 345 -42.41 -59.68 -34.98
N PRO A 346 -43.14 -59.56 -36.11
CA PRO A 346 -43.62 -58.28 -36.62
C PRO A 346 -44.52 -57.50 -35.65
N LYS A 347 -45.31 -58.21 -34.84
CA LYS A 347 -46.19 -57.58 -33.83
C LYS A 347 -45.40 -56.84 -32.76
N ARG A 348 -44.37 -57.49 -32.19
CA ARG A 348 -43.49 -56.89 -31.17
C ARG A 348 -42.75 -55.67 -31.70
N PHE A 349 -42.33 -55.71 -32.96
CA PHE A 349 -41.72 -54.56 -33.62
C PHE A 349 -42.69 -53.40 -33.78
N ALA A 350 -43.93 -53.66 -34.22
CA ALA A 350 -44.95 -52.62 -34.32
C ALA A 350 -45.26 -51.97 -32.96
N ASP A 351 -45.37 -52.77 -31.89
CA ASP A 351 -45.59 -52.27 -30.53
C ASP A 351 -44.42 -51.40 -30.05
N PHE A 352 -43.17 -51.82 -30.33
CA PHE A 352 -41.96 -51.03 -30.04
C PHE A 352 -41.95 -49.67 -30.76
N VAL A 353 -42.27 -49.65 -32.06
CA VAL A 353 -42.38 -48.40 -32.84
C VAL A 353 -43.54 -47.53 -32.32
N GLY A 354 -44.59 -48.16 -31.79
CA GLY A 354 -45.71 -47.51 -31.09
C GLY A 354 -45.34 -46.90 -29.73
N GLY A 355 -44.17 -47.22 -29.18
CA GLY A 355 -43.66 -46.67 -27.92
C GLY A 355 -43.59 -47.68 -26.77
N ALA A 356 -43.99 -48.93 -26.97
CA ALA A 356 -43.84 -49.98 -25.96
C ALA A 356 -42.36 -50.32 -25.72
N SER A 357 -42.05 -50.90 -24.55
CA SER A 357 -40.69 -51.34 -24.20
C SER A 357 -40.13 -52.30 -25.26
N HIS A 358 -38.83 -52.18 -25.54
CA HIS A 358 -38.11 -53.10 -26.43
C HIS A 358 -37.93 -54.49 -25.77
N LEU A 359 -37.99 -54.56 -24.44
CA LEU A 359 -37.89 -55.77 -23.65
C LEU A 359 -39.28 -56.25 -23.21
N THR A 360 -39.50 -57.55 -23.29
CA THR A 360 -40.68 -58.21 -22.73
C THR A 360 -40.49 -58.47 -21.24
N SER A 361 -41.58 -58.51 -20.48
CA SER A 361 -41.51 -58.79 -19.03
C SER A 361 -40.82 -60.13 -18.70
N ARG A 362 -40.88 -61.11 -19.60
CA ARG A 362 -40.18 -62.40 -19.44
C ARG A 362 -38.67 -62.28 -19.64
N GLU A 363 -38.22 -61.47 -20.60
CA GLU A 363 -36.79 -61.21 -20.80
C GLU A 363 -36.21 -60.42 -19.62
N ILE A 364 -36.97 -59.45 -19.09
CA ILE A 364 -36.59 -58.71 -17.89
C ILE A 364 -36.49 -59.67 -16.70
N SER A 365 -37.49 -60.53 -16.46
CA SER A 365 -37.44 -61.48 -15.36
C SER A 365 -36.32 -62.51 -15.50
N PHE A 366 -36.01 -62.94 -16.74
CA PHE A 366 -34.90 -63.87 -16.99
C PHE A 366 -33.55 -63.19 -16.73
N HIS A 367 -33.39 -61.93 -17.16
CA HIS A 367 -32.19 -61.14 -16.88
C HIS A 367 -32.04 -60.83 -15.38
N GLU A 368 -33.12 -60.51 -14.68
CA GLU A 368 -33.10 -60.31 -13.22
C GLU A 368 -32.80 -61.62 -12.47
N GLN A 369 -33.20 -62.76 -13.01
CA GLN A 369 -32.87 -64.06 -12.42
C GLN A 369 -31.39 -64.42 -12.63
N GLU A 370 -30.85 -64.16 -13.82
CA GLU A 370 -29.47 -64.50 -14.19
C GLU A 370 -28.44 -63.51 -13.63
N TYR A 371 -28.76 -62.21 -13.61
CA TYR A 371 -27.85 -61.12 -13.27
C TYR A 371 -28.33 -60.23 -12.11
N GLY A 372 -29.44 -60.60 -11.44
CA GLY A 372 -29.91 -59.89 -10.24
C GLY A 372 -29.12 -60.29 -8.98
N LEU A 373 -29.63 -59.90 -7.81
CA LEU A 373 -28.96 -60.06 -6.51
C LEU A 373 -28.57 -61.53 -6.15
N GLY A 374 -29.19 -62.51 -6.81
CA GLY A 374 -28.85 -63.94 -6.66
C GLY A 374 -27.85 -64.46 -7.70
N GLY A 375 -27.67 -63.76 -8.83
CA GLY A 375 -26.71 -64.09 -9.88
C GLY A 375 -25.33 -63.47 -9.64
N SER A 376 -25.28 -62.26 -9.08
CA SER A 376 -24.02 -61.59 -8.71
C SER A 376 -23.19 -62.41 -7.71
N LEU A 377 -23.85 -63.17 -6.83
CA LEU A 377 -23.20 -64.03 -5.84
C LEU A 377 -22.58 -65.29 -6.49
N PHE A 378 -23.11 -65.73 -7.62
CA PHE A 378 -22.59 -66.86 -8.38
C PHE A 378 -21.45 -66.43 -9.33
N GLU A 379 -21.52 -65.21 -9.89
CA GLU A 379 -20.41 -64.59 -10.62
C GLU A 379 -19.20 -64.35 -9.69
N GLU A 380 -19.40 -63.80 -8.48
CA GLU A 380 -18.32 -63.58 -7.50
C GLU A 380 -17.59 -64.90 -7.16
N GLN A 381 -18.33 -66.00 -6.99
CA GLN A 381 -17.75 -67.33 -6.74
C GLN A 381 -17.02 -67.95 -7.94
N LEU A 382 -17.45 -67.66 -9.17
CA LEU A 382 -16.79 -68.12 -10.39
C LEU A 382 -15.47 -67.37 -10.66
N PHE A 383 -15.39 -66.09 -10.30
CA PHE A 383 -14.18 -65.29 -10.46
C PHE A 383 -13.21 -65.41 -9.28
N GLU A 384 -13.67 -65.74 -8.06
CA GLU A 384 -12.78 -66.05 -6.93
C GLU A 384 -12.02 -67.38 -7.12
N GLU A 385 -12.60 -68.40 -7.77
CA GLU A 385 -11.90 -69.67 -8.01
C GLU A 385 -10.78 -69.60 -9.09
N GLU A 386 -10.76 -68.56 -9.93
CA GLU A 386 -9.71 -68.37 -10.94
C GLU A 386 -8.50 -67.53 -10.44
N GLU A 387 -8.60 -66.85 -9.29
CA GLU A 387 -7.51 -66.02 -8.75
C GLU A 387 -6.53 -66.76 -7.82
N ASP A 388 -6.83 -68.00 -7.41
CA ASP A 388 -6.00 -68.73 -6.42
C ASP A 388 -4.80 -69.51 -7.01
N ASP A 389 -4.60 -69.51 -8.34
CA ASP A 389 -3.45 -70.16 -8.99
C ASP A 389 -2.65 -69.19 -9.87
N SER A 390 -1.87 -68.28 -9.27
CA SER A 390 -0.42 -68.11 -9.53
C SER A 390 0.18 -66.76 -9.08
N PHE A 391 1.37 -66.89 -8.49
CA PHE A 391 2.42 -65.86 -8.34
C PHE A 391 2.43 -64.97 -7.08
N ASP A 392 2.66 -65.64 -5.96
CA ASP A 392 3.47 -65.15 -4.85
C ASP A 392 4.93 -64.90 -5.32
N ALA A 393 5.38 -63.65 -5.44
CA ALA A 393 6.78 -63.24 -5.22
C ALA A 393 7.01 -61.72 -5.37
N ASP A 394 7.49 -61.14 -4.27
CA ASP A 394 8.43 -60.00 -4.21
C ASP A 394 7.88 -58.56 -4.19
N TYR A 395 7.43 -58.09 -3.02
CA TYR A 395 7.40 -56.66 -2.66
C TYR A 395 7.59 -56.43 -1.14
N ARG A 396 8.54 -57.13 -0.51
CA ARG A 396 8.82 -56.95 0.93
C ARG A 396 10.17 -56.31 1.26
N ASN A 397 10.77 -55.59 0.31
CA ASN A 397 12.09 -54.98 0.52
C ASN A 397 12.20 -53.54 -0.03
N CYS A 398 11.40 -52.60 0.49
CA CYS A 398 11.68 -51.17 0.28
C CYS A 398 11.05 -50.24 1.34
N SER A 399 11.16 -50.58 2.63
CA SER A 399 10.64 -49.72 3.71
C SER A 399 11.57 -49.58 4.93
N LEU A 400 12.86 -49.91 4.80
CA LEU A 400 13.80 -49.91 5.94
C LEU A 400 15.16 -49.29 5.60
N SER A 401 15.19 -48.04 5.12
CA SER A 401 16.43 -47.24 5.11
C SER A 401 16.20 -45.74 4.91
N TYR A 402 15.54 -45.02 5.84
CA TYR A 402 15.72 -43.56 5.95
C TYR A 402 15.33 -43.02 7.34
N SER A 403 15.91 -43.58 8.39
CA SER A 403 15.67 -43.13 9.77
C SER A 403 16.93 -43.23 10.63
N ARG A 404 18.07 -42.78 10.11
CA ARG A 404 19.29 -42.55 10.90
C ARG A 404 20.27 -41.74 10.06
N LEU A 405 20.36 -40.43 10.33
CA LEU A 405 21.54 -39.56 10.19
C LEU A 405 21.11 -38.12 10.54
N ASP A 406 20.86 -37.90 11.84
CA ASP A 406 20.95 -36.60 12.52
C ASP A 406 21.70 -36.89 13.83
N ALA A 407 23.03 -36.81 13.76
CA ALA A 407 23.98 -36.67 14.88
C ALA A 407 25.39 -36.73 14.29
N ASP A 408 25.92 -35.59 13.87
CA ASP A 408 27.23 -35.04 14.29
C ASP A 408 27.50 -33.71 13.59
#